data_AF-A0A6B2C7Z5-F1
#
_entry.id   AF-A0A6B2C7Z5-F1
#
_cell.length_a   1.000
_cell.length_b   1.000
_cell.length_c   1.000
_cell.angle_alpha   90.00
_cell.angle_beta   90.00
_cell.angle_gamma   90.00
#
_symmetry.space_group_name_H-M   'P 1'
#
loop_
_entity.id
_entity.type
_entity.pdbx_description
1 polymer ?
#
loop_
_entity_poly.entity_id
_entity_poly.type
_entity_poly.pdbx_seq_one_letter_code
_entity_poly.pdbx_strand_id
1 'polypeptide(L)'
;MPRPALRSRSLKRIKVRTPSGETVIHYERRKHFIPRCARCGSILSGVPRDPVDLRRLPKSMKRPERIFGGVLCHKCVEEILKSYIRSMVSQ
;
A
#
# COMPACT_ATOMS: atom_id res chain seq x y z
N MET A 1 -9.25 17.30 -30.18
CA MET A 1 -9.88 16.54 -29.05
C MET A 1 -8.84 15.61 -28.41
N PRO A 2 -8.84 15.44 -27.07
CA PRO A 2 -7.98 14.45 -26.41
C PRO A 2 -8.25 13.03 -26.92
N ARG A 3 -7.21 12.17 -26.89
CA ARG A 3 -7.34 10.73 -27.22
C ARG A 3 -8.51 10.13 -26.43
N PRO A 4 -9.38 9.29 -27.02
CA PRO A 4 -10.57 8.76 -26.34
C PRO A 4 -10.30 8.18 -24.94
N ALA A 5 -9.19 7.46 -24.77
CA ALA A 5 -8.77 6.90 -23.47
C ALA A 5 -8.60 7.96 -22.36
N LEU A 6 -8.18 9.18 -22.72
CA LEU A 6 -7.89 10.29 -21.78
C LEU A 6 -9.14 11.13 -21.44
N ARG A 7 -10.26 10.89 -22.14
CA ARG A 7 -11.53 11.57 -21.88
C ARG A 7 -12.20 11.07 -20.60
N SER A 8 -12.02 9.78 -20.28
CA SER A 8 -12.57 9.14 -19.08
C SER A 8 -11.89 9.66 -17.79
N ARG A 9 -12.55 9.46 -16.62
CA ARG A 9 -12.06 9.87 -15.30
C ARG A 9 -11.19 8.82 -14.58
N SER A 10 -10.84 7.74 -15.30
CA SER A 10 -10.03 6.63 -14.78
C SER A 10 -8.61 7.08 -14.44
N LEU A 11 -8.02 7.93 -15.29
CA LEU A 11 -6.71 8.56 -15.08
C LEU A 11 -6.84 9.88 -14.32
N LYS A 12 -5.91 10.11 -13.40
CA LYS A 12 -5.76 11.38 -12.69
C LYS A 12 -5.09 12.39 -13.62
N ARG A 13 -5.67 13.59 -13.73
CA ARG A 13 -5.11 14.71 -14.48
C ARG A 13 -4.31 15.59 -13.53
N ILE A 14 -3.02 15.75 -13.79
CA ILE A 14 -2.13 16.60 -13.00
C ILE A 14 -1.66 17.73 -13.91
N LYS A 15 -1.98 18.97 -13.54
CA LYS A 15 -1.46 20.15 -14.24
C LYS A 15 -0.05 20.41 -13.72
N VAL A 16 0.93 20.34 -14.61
CA VAL A 16 2.35 20.53 -14.28
C VAL A 16 2.87 21.69 -15.11
N ARG A 17 3.63 22.60 -14.48
CA ARG A 17 4.39 23.61 -15.20
C ARG A 17 5.70 22.98 -15.66
N THR A 18 5.92 23.02 -16.96
CA THR A 18 7.18 22.57 -17.56
C THR A 18 8.27 23.63 -17.35
N PRO A 19 9.55 23.25 -17.44
CA PRO A 19 10.66 24.21 -17.35
C PRO A 19 10.56 25.36 -18.37
N SER A 20 9.90 25.13 -19.52
CA SER A 20 9.65 26.14 -20.56
C SER A 20 8.54 27.14 -20.22
N GLY A 21 7.93 27.04 -19.03
CA GLY A 21 6.84 27.93 -18.56
C GLY A 21 5.44 27.51 -19.02
N GLU A 22 5.32 26.52 -19.89
CA GLU A 22 4.04 26.01 -20.35
C GLU A 22 3.36 25.13 -19.30
N THR A 23 2.03 25.23 -19.18
CA THR A 23 1.23 24.37 -18.30
C THR A 23 0.68 23.19 -19.09
N VAL A 24 1.22 22.00 -18.82
CA VAL A 24 0.85 20.74 -19.51
C VAL A 24 0.07 19.83 -18.56
N ILE A 25 -0.81 18.99 -19.12
CA ILE A 25 -1.57 17.99 -18.35
C ILE A 25 -0.88 16.62 -18.45
N HIS A 26 -0.40 16.12 -17.32
CA HIS A 26 0.06 14.75 -17.18
C HIS A 26 -1.10 13.83 -16.77
N TYR A 27 -1.16 12.64 -17.37
CA TYR A 27 -2.17 11.63 -17.05
C TYR A 27 -1.50 10.47 -16.32
N GLU A 28 -1.86 10.28 -15.05
CA GLU A 28 -1.31 9.23 -14.20
C GLU A 28 -2.40 8.26 -13.75
N ARG A 29 -2.02 7.00 -13.49
CA ARG A 29 -2.93 6.03 -12.87
C ARG A 29 -3.17 6.41 -11.40
N ARG A 30 -4.38 6.18 -10.91
CA ARG A 30 -4.69 6.38 -9.49
C ARG A 30 -3.94 5.34 -8.65
N LYS A 31 -3.53 5.74 -7.44
CA LYS A 31 -3.00 4.80 -6.45
C LYS A 31 -4.09 3.81 -6.04
N HIS A 32 -3.72 2.54 -5.94
CA HIS A 32 -4.69 1.44 -5.95
C HIS A 32 -5.40 1.29 -4.61
N PHE A 33 -4.65 1.12 -3.52
CA PHE A 33 -5.24 0.90 -2.20
C PHE A 33 -4.29 1.26 -1.05
N ILE A 34 -4.85 1.39 0.15
CA ILE A 34 -4.10 1.49 1.39
C ILE A 34 -4.02 0.08 1.99
N PRO A 35 -2.84 -0.44 2.34
CA PRO A 35 -2.71 -1.77 2.92
C PRO A 35 -3.40 -1.82 4.29
N ARG A 36 -4.22 -2.85 4.50
CA ARG A 36 -5.02 -3.04 5.71
C ARG A 36 -4.71 -4.38 6.36
N CYS A 37 -4.86 -4.42 7.68
CA CYS A 37 -4.75 -5.64 8.47
C CYS A 37 -5.88 -6.60 8.11
N ALA A 38 -5.54 -7.87 7.87
CA ALA A 38 -6.53 -8.89 7.51
C ALA A 38 -7.55 -9.17 8.64
N ARG A 39 -7.19 -8.96 9.91
CA ARG A 39 -8.05 -9.25 11.07
C ARG A 39 -8.91 -8.06 11.50
N CYS A 40 -8.30 -6.88 11.69
CA CYS A 40 -8.98 -5.71 12.25
C CYS A 40 -9.19 -4.56 11.26
N GLY A 41 -8.70 -4.68 10.02
CA GLY A 41 -8.85 -3.63 9.00
C GLY A 41 -8.03 -2.36 9.22
N SER A 42 -7.22 -2.29 10.28
CA SER A 42 -6.34 -1.15 10.57
C SER A 42 -5.32 -0.94 9.44
N ILE A 43 -4.92 0.31 9.20
CA ILE A 43 -3.89 0.63 8.20
C ILE A 43 -2.55 -0.01 8.61
N LEU A 44 -1.88 -0.67 7.68
CA LEU A 44 -0.56 -1.26 7.89
C LEU A 44 0.54 -0.24 7.57
N SER A 45 1.41 0.00 8.54
CA SER A 45 2.63 0.79 8.36
C SER A 45 3.75 -0.07 7.77
N GLY A 46 4.57 0.51 6.90
CA GLY A 46 5.74 -0.16 6.31
C GLY A 46 5.42 -1.11 5.14
N VAL A 47 4.22 -1.05 4.57
CA VAL A 47 3.85 -1.76 3.34
C VAL A 47 3.60 -0.74 2.22
N PRO A 48 4.27 -0.84 1.07
CA PRO A 48 4.04 0.08 -0.05
C PRO A 48 2.65 -0.15 -0.66
N ARG A 49 2.07 0.93 -1.21
CA ARG A 49 0.67 0.96 -1.70
C ARG A 49 0.54 0.52 -3.15
N ASP A 50 1.54 0.81 -3.97
CA ASP A 50 1.43 0.65 -5.41
C ASP A 50 1.96 -0.74 -5.84
N PRO A 51 1.22 -1.49 -6.67
CA PRO A 51 1.63 -2.83 -7.11
C PRO A 51 2.90 -2.81 -7.96
N VAL A 52 3.15 -1.70 -8.65
CA VAL A 52 4.39 -1.48 -9.42
C VAL A 52 5.59 -1.42 -8.47
N ASP A 53 5.46 -0.72 -7.34
CA ASP A 53 6.50 -0.63 -6.32
C ASP A 53 6.73 -2.00 -5.67
N LEU A 54 5.65 -2.74 -5.36
CA LEU A 54 5.73 -4.11 -4.87
C LEU A 54 6.46 -5.05 -5.84
N ARG A 55 6.44 -4.80 -7.14
CA ARG A 55 7.20 -5.62 -8.11
C ARG A 55 8.68 -5.23 -8.17
N ARG A 56 8.98 -3.94 -8.10
CA ARG A 56 10.34 -3.38 -8.29
C ARG A 56 11.20 -3.42 -7.02
N LEU A 57 10.60 -3.24 -5.85
CA LEU A 57 11.33 -3.12 -4.59
C LEU A 57 11.97 -4.46 -4.16
N PRO A 58 13.03 -4.44 -3.35
CA PRO A 58 13.56 -5.63 -2.70
C PRO A 58 12.61 -6.15 -1.61
N LYS A 59 12.77 -7.41 -1.18
CA LYS A 59 11.88 -8.04 -0.18
C LYS A 59 11.81 -7.29 1.15
N SER A 60 12.94 -6.71 1.60
CA SER A 60 13.04 -5.94 2.84
C SER A 60 12.18 -4.67 2.85
N MET A 61 12.02 -4.02 1.69
CA MET A 61 11.19 -2.80 1.57
C MET A 61 9.69 -3.09 1.34
N LYS A 62 9.31 -4.36 1.11
CA LYS A 62 7.91 -4.74 0.88
C LYS A 62 7.15 -5.03 2.16
N ARG A 63 7.85 -5.50 3.19
CA ARG A 63 7.24 -5.94 4.44
C ARG A 63 8.19 -5.76 5.62
N PRO A 64 7.66 -5.50 6.82
CA PRO A 64 8.42 -5.62 8.06
C PRO A 64 8.93 -7.05 8.27
N GLU A 65 10.08 -7.21 8.93
CA GLU A 65 10.73 -8.52 9.16
C GLU A 65 10.14 -9.33 10.32
N ARG A 66 9.14 -8.80 11.03
CA ARG A 66 8.44 -9.49 12.11
C ARG A 66 7.50 -10.61 11.61
N ILE A 67 7.10 -11.48 12.53
CA ILE A 67 6.06 -12.50 12.30
C ILE A 67 4.77 -11.84 11.82
N PHE A 68 4.15 -12.42 10.79
CA PHE A 68 2.99 -11.89 10.07
C PHE A 68 3.16 -10.45 9.55
N GLY A 69 4.41 -10.04 9.27
CA GLY A 69 4.76 -8.75 8.70
C GLY A 69 4.09 -8.51 7.36
N GLY A 70 3.33 -7.41 7.26
CA GLY A 70 2.60 -7.03 6.06
C GLY A 70 1.20 -7.65 5.90
N VAL A 71 0.78 -8.50 6.85
CA VAL A 71 -0.56 -9.12 6.85
C VAL A 71 -1.36 -8.68 8.07
N LEU A 72 -0.75 -8.71 9.26
CA LEU A 72 -1.37 -8.33 10.52
C LEU A 72 -0.72 -7.07 11.09
N CYS A 73 -1.49 -6.28 11.85
CA CYS A 73 -0.95 -5.15 12.62
C CYS A 73 -0.26 -5.62 13.91
N HIS A 74 0.52 -4.74 14.54
CA HIS A 74 1.28 -5.06 15.75
C HIS A 74 0.38 -5.57 16.89
N LYS A 75 -0.78 -4.94 17.10
CA LYS A 75 -1.74 -5.32 18.15
C LYS A 75 -2.28 -6.73 17.96
N CYS A 76 -2.71 -7.07 16.74
CA CYS A 76 -3.24 -8.40 16.46
C CYS A 76 -2.17 -9.49 16.61
N VAL A 77 -0.92 -9.21 16.24
CA VAL A 77 0.17 -10.18 16.44
C VAL A 77 0.48 -10.38 17.92
N GLU A 78 0.49 -9.30 18.70
CA GLU A 78 0.68 -9.36 20.15
C GLU A 78 -0.40 -10.20 20.85
N GLU A 79 -1.68 -10.01 20.50
CA GLU A 79 -2.79 -10.81 21.02
C GLU A 79 -2.63 -12.30 20.71
N ILE A 80 -2.28 -12.62 19.46
CA ILE A 80 -2.10 -14.01 19.00
C ILE A 80 -0.95 -14.66 19.78
N LEU A 81 0.19 -13.99 19.89
CA LEU A 81 1.34 -14.51 20.63
C LEU A 81 1.00 -14.74 22.10
N LYS A 82 0.33 -13.79 22.76
CA LYS A 82 -0.12 -13.96 24.15
C LYS A 82 -1.08 -15.13 24.32
N SER A 83 -2.05 -15.28 23.41
CA SER A 83 -3.01 -16.39 23.45
C SER A 83 -2.35 -17.74 23.26
N TYR A 84 -1.39 -17.83 22.33
CA TYR A 84 -0.64 -19.04 22.03
C TYR A 84 0.19 -19.49 23.23
N ILE A 85 0.98 -18.58 23.83
CA ILE A 85 1.80 -18.89 25.01
C ILE A 85 0.92 -19.34 26.18
N ARG A 86 -0.21 -18.68 26.43
CA ARG A 86 -1.14 -19.07 27.51
C ARG A 86 -1.69 -20.48 27.29
N SER A 87 -2.08 -20.82 26.05
CA SER A 87 -2.60 -22.16 25.73
C SER A 87 -1.54 -23.26 25.86
N MET A 88 -0.27 -22.92 25.64
CA MET A 88 0.84 -23.85 25.73
C MET A 88 1.22 -24.16 27.19
N VAL A 89 1.05 -23.20 28.10
CA VAL A 89 1.34 -23.38 29.54
C VAL A 89 0.20 -24.10 30.27
N SER A 90 -1.02 -24.05 29.74
CA SER A 90 -2.20 -24.72 30.33
C SER A 90 -2.36 -26.19 29.94
N GLN A 91 -1.48 -26.72 29.09
CA GLN A 91 -1.40 -28.13 28.70
C GLN A 91 -0.30 -28.82 29.49
#